data_AF-A0A401UHG3-F1
#
_entry.id   AF-A0A401UHG3-F1
#
_cell.length_a   1.000
_cell.length_b   1.000
_cell.length_c   1.000
_cell.angle_alpha   90.00
_cell.angle_beta   90.00
_cell.angle_gamma   90.00
#
_symmetry.space_group_name_H-M   'P 1'
#
loop_
_entity.id
_entity.type
_entity.pdbx_description
1 polymer ?
#
loop_
_entity_poly.entity_id
_entity_poly.type
_entity_poly.pdbx_seq_one_letter_code
_entity_poly.pdbx_strand_id
1 'polypeptide(L)'
;MEEVNLKTMPNIAETFDVITGLSDYTLGSAVSIAAVALGAMVIEKHFILNRDEKGPDAAFSMEPKEFKKMVEDIRNVEKALGKVTYELTEKQKKE
;
A
#
# COMPACT_ATOMS: atom_id res chain seq x y z
N MET A 1 12.77 -1.76 -7.23
CA MET A 1 12.41 -1.07 -5.96
C MET A 1 12.74 0.41 -6.04
N GLU A 2 13.97 0.75 -6.42
CA GLU A 2 14.42 2.15 -6.52
C GLU A 2 13.70 2.94 -7.63
N GLU A 3 13.14 2.26 -8.64
CA GLU A 3 12.47 2.89 -9.79
C GLU A 3 10.98 3.20 -9.57
N VAL A 4 10.39 2.82 -8.44
CA VAL A 4 8.94 2.93 -8.21
C VAL A 4 8.47 4.38 -8.11
N ASN A 5 9.30 5.27 -7.56
CA ASN A 5 9.02 6.71 -7.46
C ASN A 5 7.68 7.06 -6.79
N LEU A 6 7.37 6.45 -5.63
CA LEU A 6 6.12 6.68 -4.90
C LEU A 6 5.84 8.16 -4.57
N LYS A 7 6.87 9.01 -4.47
CA LYS A 7 6.71 10.46 -4.24
C LYS A 7 6.05 11.19 -5.40
N THR A 8 6.04 10.62 -6.61
CA THR A 8 5.32 11.21 -7.74
C THR A 8 3.81 11.17 -7.53
N MET A 9 3.29 10.15 -6.85
CA MET A 9 1.86 10.01 -6.58
C MET A 9 1.26 11.18 -5.78
N PRO A 10 1.76 11.56 -4.57
CA PRO A 10 1.22 12.71 -3.87
C PRO A 10 1.43 14.02 -4.64
N ASN A 11 2.51 14.14 -5.42
CA ASN A 11 2.70 15.30 -6.29
C ASN A 11 1.64 15.39 -7.40
N ILE A 12 1.24 14.27 -8.01
CA ILE A 12 0.12 14.23 -8.98
C ILE A 12 -1.18 14.68 -8.31
N ALA A 13 -1.47 14.17 -7.10
CA ALA A 13 -2.67 14.53 -6.36
C ALA A 13 -2.74 16.04 -6.09
N GLU A 14 -1.64 16.62 -5.59
CA GLU A 14 -1.54 18.06 -5.31
C GLU A 14 -1.58 18.92 -6.57
N THR A 15 -0.87 18.50 -7.63
CA THR A 15 -0.73 19.29 -8.86
C THR A 15 -2.03 19.38 -9.64
N PHE A 16 -2.81 18.29 -9.67
CA PHE A 16 -3.98 18.18 -10.52
C PHE A 16 -5.31 18.17 -9.76
N ASP A 17 -5.29 18.21 -8.42
CA ASP A 17 -6.48 18.10 -7.55
C ASP A 17 -7.32 16.85 -7.88
N VAL A 18 -6.64 15.69 -7.94
CA VAL A 18 -7.25 14.41 -8.29
C VAL A 18 -6.95 13.33 -7.26
N ILE A 19 -7.82 12.31 -7.24
CA ILE A 19 -7.57 11.08 -6.51
C ILE A 19 -6.44 10.31 -7.19
N THR A 20 -5.46 9.86 -6.41
CA THR A 20 -4.36 9.04 -6.90
C THR A 20 -4.35 7.66 -6.27
N GLY A 21 -3.76 6.71 -6.98
CA GLY A 21 -3.54 5.35 -6.53
C GLY A 21 -2.22 4.79 -7.08
N LEU A 22 -1.99 3.51 -6.84
CA LEU A 22 -0.83 2.80 -7.35
C LEU A 22 -1.26 1.52 -8.06
N SER A 23 -0.80 1.31 -9.30
CA SER A 23 -0.72 -0.01 -9.92
C SER A 23 0.67 -0.60 -9.67
N ASP A 24 0.73 -1.70 -8.93
CA ASP A 24 1.96 -2.20 -8.31
C ASP A 24 2.45 -3.52 -8.94
N TYR A 25 3.52 -3.44 -9.72
CA TYR A 25 4.20 -4.58 -10.35
C TYR A 25 5.36 -5.16 -9.51
N THR A 26 5.56 -4.67 -8.29
CA THR A 26 6.67 -5.13 -7.43
C THR A 26 6.36 -6.44 -6.73
N LEU A 27 7.38 -7.13 -6.24
CA LEU A 27 7.18 -8.33 -5.43
C LEU A 27 6.71 -7.97 -4.02
N GLY A 28 5.69 -8.69 -3.54
CA GLY A 28 5.13 -8.49 -2.20
C GLY A 28 4.29 -7.22 -2.05
N SER A 29 4.05 -6.82 -0.80
CA SER A 29 3.06 -5.79 -0.43
C SER A 29 3.67 -4.48 0.07
N ALA A 30 4.99 -4.41 0.28
CA ALA A 30 5.65 -3.28 0.92
C ALA A 30 5.37 -1.95 0.21
N VAL A 31 5.41 -1.96 -1.13
CA VAL A 31 5.18 -0.78 -1.95
C VAL A 31 3.71 -0.34 -1.91
N SER A 32 2.78 -1.28 -2.07
CA SER A 32 1.34 -1.02 -1.92
C SER A 32 0.99 -0.41 -0.56
N ILE A 33 1.58 -0.92 0.53
CA ILE A 33 1.37 -0.39 1.89
C ILE A 33 1.94 1.03 2.02
N ALA A 34 3.16 1.26 1.51
CA ALA A 34 3.78 2.57 1.53
C ALA A 34 2.99 3.60 0.70
N ALA A 35 2.39 3.19 -0.43
CA ALA A 35 1.54 4.04 -1.24
C ALA A 35 0.31 4.51 -0.44
N VAL A 36 -0.36 3.62 0.30
CA VAL A 36 -1.48 4.00 1.18
C VAL A 36 -1.02 5.01 2.24
N ALA A 37 0.15 4.81 2.85
CA ALA A 37 0.71 5.77 3.79
C ALA A 37 1.01 7.14 3.18
N LEU A 38 1.21 7.20 1.87
CA LEU A 38 1.42 8.44 1.09
C LEU A 38 0.13 9.01 0.49
N GLY A 39 -1.04 8.45 0.82
CA GLY A 39 -2.34 8.96 0.38
C GLY A 39 -2.94 8.27 -0.85
N ALA A 40 -2.45 7.08 -1.23
CA ALA A 40 -3.11 6.29 -2.27
C ALA A 40 -4.52 5.89 -1.83
N MET A 41 -5.51 6.16 -2.68
CA MET A 41 -6.92 5.78 -2.46
C MET A 41 -7.32 4.53 -3.23
N VAL A 42 -6.50 4.09 -4.19
CA VAL A 42 -6.70 2.89 -5.00
C VAL A 42 -5.38 2.13 -5.09
N ILE A 43 -5.43 0.82 -4.85
CA ILE A 43 -4.29 -0.09 -5.04
C ILE A 43 -4.72 -1.16 -6.04
N GLU A 44 -3.98 -1.29 -7.12
CA GLU A 44 -4.11 -2.34 -8.11
C GLU A 44 -2.89 -3.27 -8.01
N LYS A 45 -3.15 -4.58 -8.00
CA LYS A 45 -2.13 -5.62 -7.86
C LYS A 45 -2.50 -6.81 -8.71
N HIS A 46 -1.51 -7.42 -9.36
CA HIS A 46 -1.70 -8.67 -10.06
C HIS A 46 -2.10 -9.79 -9.08
N PHE A 47 -3.07 -10.60 -9.49
CA PHE A 47 -3.66 -11.65 -8.67
C PHE A 47 -3.75 -12.95 -9.48
N ILE A 48 -3.43 -14.07 -8.84
CA ILE A 48 -3.55 -15.40 -9.44
C ILE A 48 -4.04 -16.39 -8.39
N LEU A 49 -4.78 -17.43 -8.79
CA LEU A 49 -5.26 -18.44 -7.85
C LEU A 49 -4.12 -19.35 -7.37
N ASN A 50 -3.20 -19.69 -8.28
CA ASN A 50 -2.04 -20.53 -8.01
C ASN A 50 -0.91 -20.17 -9.00
N ARG A 51 0.27 -19.77 -8.48
CA ARG A 51 1.44 -19.43 -9.31
C ARG A 51 2.03 -20.63 -10.04
N ASP A 52 1.77 -21.85 -9.57
CA ASP A 52 2.24 -23.08 -10.22
C ASP A 52 1.54 -23.35 -11.56
N GLU A 53 0.43 -22.67 -11.87
CA GLU A 53 -0.30 -22.81 -13.14
C GLU A 53 0.42 -22.17 -14.34
N LYS A 54 1.59 -21.55 -14.12
CA LYS A 54 2.51 -21.00 -15.15
C LYS A 54 1.80 -20.09 -16.18
N GLY A 55 1.71 -18.80 -15.84
CA GLY A 55 1.33 -17.71 -16.76
C GLY A 55 2.45 -16.68 -16.90
N PRO A 56 2.42 -15.82 -17.93
CA PRO A 56 3.43 -14.79 -18.15
C PRO A 56 3.60 -13.84 -16.95
N ASP A 57 2.50 -13.59 -16.22
CA ASP A 57 2.47 -12.67 -15.08
C ASP A 57 2.55 -13.39 -13.72
N ALA A 58 2.72 -14.72 -13.70
CA ALA A 58 2.67 -15.50 -12.46
C ALA A 58 3.79 -15.12 -11.49
N ALA A 59 4.97 -14.73 -11.99
CA ALA A 59 6.14 -14.44 -11.16
C ALA A 59 5.94 -13.27 -10.18
N PHE A 60 5.06 -12.31 -10.50
CA PHE A 60 4.81 -11.12 -9.69
C PHE A 60 3.35 -10.97 -9.23
N SER A 61 2.47 -11.91 -9.61
CA SER A 61 1.10 -11.99 -9.12
C SER A 61 1.05 -12.46 -7.66
N MET A 62 0.11 -11.93 -6.89
CA MET A 62 -0.20 -12.40 -5.55
C MET A 62 -1.21 -13.54 -5.56
N GLU A 63 -0.96 -14.53 -4.73
CA GLU A 63 -1.95 -15.57 -4.41
C GLU A 63 -2.97 -15.09 -3.37
N PRO A 64 -4.12 -15.79 -3.20
CA PRO A 64 -5.20 -15.35 -2.32
C PRO A 64 -4.76 -15.04 -0.88
N LYS A 65 -3.82 -15.83 -0.34
CA LYS A 65 -3.30 -15.64 1.02
C LYS A 65 -2.43 -14.38 1.14
N GLU A 66 -1.59 -14.12 0.15
CA GLU A 66 -0.71 -12.93 0.11
C GLU A 66 -1.51 -11.66 -0.10
N PHE A 67 -2.48 -11.71 -1.02
CA PHE A 67 -3.38 -10.59 -1.29
C PHE A 67 -4.22 -10.25 -0.05
N LYS A 68 -4.77 -11.27 0.63
CA LYS A 68 -5.48 -11.07 1.91
C LYS A 68 -4.58 -10.40 2.94
N LYS A 69 -3.33 -10.86 3.10
CA LYS A 69 -2.37 -10.26 4.03
C LYS A 69 -2.05 -8.81 3.68
N MET A 70 -1.87 -8.49 2.40
CA MET A 70 -1.70 -7.12 1.92
C MET A 70 -2.88 -6.23 2.33
N VAL A 71 -4.12 -6.69 2.11
CA VAL A 71 -5.32 -5.95 2.50
C VAL A 71 -5.38 -5.75 4.01
N GLU A 72 -5.11 -6.78 4.81
CA GLU A 72 -5.08 -6.67 6.27
C GLU A 72 -4.05 -5.65 6.74
N ASP A 73 -2.85 -5.65 6.16
CA ASP A 73 -1.80 -4.68 6.49
C ASP A 73 -2.16 -3.26 6.08
N ILE A 74 -2.77 -3.08 4.91
CA ILE A 74 -3.32 -1.79 4.47
C ILE A 74 -4.32 -1.26 5.50
N ARG A 75 -5.27 -2.09 5.96
CA ARG A 75 -6.26 -1.68 6.97
C ARG A 75 -5.62 -1.36 8.33
N ASN A 76 -4.54 -2.04 8.69
CA ASN A 76 -3.80 -1.72 9.90
C ASN A 76 -3.06 -0.39 9.79
N VAL A 77 -2.45 -0.11 8.63
CA VAL A 77 -1.75 1.15 8.35
C VAL A 77 -2.73 2.32 8.34
N GLU A 78 -3.90 2.20 7.69
CA GLU A 78 -4.95 3.23 7.70
C GLU A 78 -5.34 3.63 9.13
N LYS A 79 -5.50 2.65 10.03
CA LYS A 79 -5.80 2.91 11.45
C LYS A 79 -4.61 3.56 12.18
N ALA A 80 -3.38 3.21 11.79
CA ALA A 80 -2.17 3.66 12.43
C ALA A 80 -1.71 5.07 11.99
N LEU A 81 -2.07 5.53 10.79
CA LEU A 81 -1.68 6.85 10.26
C LEU A 81 -2.12 8.00 11.17
N GLY A 82 -3.30 7.87 11.77
CA GLY A 82 -3.79 8.82 12.77
C GLY A 82 -3.87 10.26 12.25
N LYS A 83 -3.45 11.20 13.08
CA LYS A 83 -3.44 12.64 12.79
C LYS A 83 -2.20 13.28 13.40
N VAL A 84 -1.74 14.38 12.82
CA VAL A 84 -0.61 15.15 13.37
C VAL A 84 -1.02 15.68 14.75
N THR A 85 -0.31 15.22 15.79
CA THR A 85 -0.46 15.70 17.16
C THR A 85 0.85 15.52 17.93
N TYR A 86 1.11 16.44 18.85
CA TYR A 86 2.21 16.34 19.82
C TYR A 86 1.71 16.01 21.23
N GLU A 87 0.39 15.83 21.37
CA GLU A 87 -0.22 15.46 22.65
C GLU A 87 0.05 13.98 22.96
N LEU A 88 0.41 13.71 24.20
CA LEU A 88 0.52 12.34 24.69
C LEU A 88 -0.88 11.73 24.84
N THR A 89 -1.01 10.47 24.42
CA THR A 89 -2.17 9.66 24.76
C THR A 89 -2.22 9.41 26.28
N GLU A 90 -3.41 9.17 26.81
CA GLU A 90 -3.60 8.83 28.23
C GLU A 90 -2.80 7.59 28.66
N LYS A 91 -2.50 6.69 27.73
CA LYS A 91 -1.63 5.54 27.97
C LYS A 91 -0.17 5.99 28.14
N GLN A 92 0.33 6.82 27.22
CA GLN A 92 1.71 7.33 27.25
C GLN A 92 1.99 8.23 28.48
N LYS A 93 0.98 8.89 29.06
CA LYS A 93 1.16 9.69 30.28
C LYS A 93 1.31 8.85 31.56
N LYS A 94 0.92 7.57 31.52
CA LYS A 94 0.92 6.66 32.68
C LYS A 94 2.13 5.72 32.71
N GLU A 95 2.92 5.72 31.64
CA GLU A 95 4.19 4.99 31.49
C GLU A 95 5.36 5.93 31.83
#